data_AF-A0A1I0GPL5-F1
#
_entry.id   AF-A0A1I0GPL5-F1
#
_cell.length_a   1.000
_cell.length_b   1.000
_cell.length_c   1.000
_cell.angle_alpha   90.00
_cell.angle_beta   90.00
_cell.angle_gamma   90.00
#
_symmetry.space_group_name_H-M   'P 1'
#
loop_
_entity.id
_entity.type
_entity.pdbx_description
1 polymer ?
#
loop_
_entity_poly.entity_id
_entity_poly.type
_entity_poly.pdbx_seq_one_letter_code
_entity_poly.pdbx_strand_id
1 'polypeptide(L)'
;MKRRRINKKKVALVIFIFIIIILVIVYLVSNIITLINTPDEVKIEKASSKDPITLLNYYLPSNKERYKNYKKKHPDLSDEDIVTYVNMSLDHNFYEHIIIQPNSKLNTIVNKYYRLDNNFVPDDLVYINDGYTNSSDPAYKYRKHQMSREVYDDFVALRNKCREKGISFYVVSGYRSTPAQEKSYRHMANTFSVEEADKTCSRPGHSEHTLGLACDVALDTYSFENIVNHPEYKWFAEILVDYGFIVRYPEGKDSLTGYSYEPWHLRYLGKDLAKKVYNSNLTYDEYYARNFTQ
;
A
#
# COMPACT_ATOMS: atom_id res chain seq x y z
N MET A 1 21.30 -84.93 -71.95
CA MET A 1 21.43 -83.86 -70.93
C MET A 1 21.58 -82.48 -71.59
N LYS A 2 20.50 -81.68 -71.70
CA LYS A 2 20.57 -80.30 -72.21
C LYS A 2 21.02 -79.36 -71.07
N ARG A 3 22.25 -78.82 -71.14
CA ARG A 3 22.72 -77.78 -70.22
C ARG A 3 21.93 -76.49 -70.47
N ARG A 4 21.11 -76.06 -69.50
CA ARG A 4 20.42 -74.75 -69.52
C ARG A 4 21.49 -73.63 -69.51
N ARG A 5 21.56 -72.84 -70.58
CA ARG A 5 22.38 -71.62 -70.64
C ARG A 5 21.77 -70.57 -69.71
N ILE A 6 22.49 -70.22 -68.66
CA ILE A 6 22.11 -69.14 -67.74
C ILE A 6 22.22 -67.80 -68.48
N ASN A 7 21.13 -67.03 -68.48
CA ASN A 7 21.11 -65.70 -69.09
C ASN A 7 21.83 -64.72 -68.15
N LYS A 8 23.09 -64.41 -68.46
CA LYS A 8 23.95 -63.52 -67.66
C LYS A 8 23.31 -62.15 -67.36
N LYS A 9 22.45 -61.62 -68.25
CA LYS A 9 21.72 -60.36 -68.02
C LYS A 9 20.65 -60.50 -66.92
N LYS A 10 19.97 -61.65 -66.82
CA LYS A 10 19.00 -61.92 -65.74
C LYS A 10 19.70 -62.10 -64.39
N VAL A 11 20.86 -62.75 -64.36
CA VAL A 11 21.66 -62.89 -63.13
C VAL A 11 22.17 -61.53 -62.65
N ALA A 12 22.67 -60.69 -63.56
CA ALA A 12 23.12 -59.34 -63.22
C ALA A 12 21.97 -58.47 -62.67
N LEU A 13 20.77 -58.57 -63.24
CA LEU A 13 19.59 -57.85 -62.75
C LEU A 13 19.17 -58.30 -61.34
N VAL A 14 19.21 -59.61 -61.06
CA VAL A 14 18.89 -60.15 -59.73
C VAL A 14 19.92 -59.69 -58.69
N ILE A 15 21.21 -59.69 -59.03
CA ILE A 15 22.27 -59.17 -58.15
C ILE A 15 22.07 -57.68 -57.87
N PHE A 16 21.73 -56.89 -58.91
CA PHE A 16 21.49 -55.45 -58.76
C PHE A 16 20.30 -55.15 -57.83
N ILE A 17 19.19 -55.88 -57.99
CA ILE A 17 18.01 -55.77 -57.11
C ILE A 17 18.39 -56.14 -55.68
N PHE A 18 19.19 -57.19 -55.48
CA PHE A 18 19.62 -57.62 -54.16
C PHE A 18 20.50 -56.58 -53.47
N ILE A 19 21.39 -55.90 -54.20
CA ILE A 19 22.22 -54.81 -53.69
C ILE A 19 21.34 -53.62 -53.25
N ILE A 20 20.34 -53.24 -54.05
CA ILE A 20 19.40 -52.16 -53.68
C ILE A 20 18.66 -52.50 -52.39
N ILE A 21 18.17 -53.73 -52.26
CA ILE A 21 17.46 -54.17 -51.04
C ILE A 21 18.37 -54.07 -49.82
N ILE A 22 19.63 -54.51 -49.93
CA ILE A 22 20.60 -54.39 -48.83
C ILE A 22 20.83 -52.92 -48.46
N LEU A 23 21.00 -52.03 -49.44
CA LEU A 23 21.20 -50.59 -49.17
C LEU A 23 19.99 -49.96 -48.47
N VAL A 24 18.77 -50.33 -48.86
CA VAL A 24 17.54 -49.87 -48.19
C VAL A 24 17.46 -50.38 -46.76
N ILE A 25 17.80 -51.65 -46.51
CA ILE A 25 17.83 -52.22 -45.16
C ILE A 25 18.86 -51.49 -44.30
N VAL A 26 20.07 -51.27 -44.80
CA VAL A 26 21.12 -50.53 -44.08
C VAL A 26 20.66 -49.11 -43.74
N TYR A 27 20.01 -48.42 -44.67
CA TYR A 27 19.46 -47.08 -44.43
C TYR A 27 18.36 -47.08 -43.35
N LEU A 28 17.44 -48.04 -43.39
CA LEU A 28 16.37 -48.17 -42.40
C LEU A 28 16.92 -48.49 -41.01
N VAL A 29 17.87 -49.43 -40.92
CA VAL A 29 18.52 -49.80 -39.65
C VAL A 29 19.32 -48.62 -39.09
N SER A 30 20.04 -47.88 -39.93
CA SER A 30 20.76 -46.68 -39.51
C SER A 30 19.81 -45.66 -38.91
N ASN A 31 18.67 -45.38 -39.56
CA ASN A 31 17.67 -44.43 -39.04
C ASN A 31 17.02 -44.88 -37.72
N ILE A 32 16.76 -46.18 -37.56
CA ILE A 32 16.24 -46.74 -36.31
C ILE A 32 17.28 -46.59 -35.18
N ILE A 33 18.55 -46.85 -35.46
CA ILE A 33 19.64 -46.66 -34.49
C ILE A 33 19.76 -45.18 -34.09
N THR A 34 19.63 -44.24 -35.03
CA THR A 34 19.63 -42.80 -34.71
C THR A 34 18.44 -42.44 -33.81
N LEU A 35 17.26 -43.02 -34.06
CA LEU A 35 16.05 -42.79 -33.27
C LEU A 35 16.13 -43.40 -31.86
N ILE A 36 16.79 -44.55 -31.71
CA ILE A 36 17.01 -45.22 -30.41
C ILE A 36 18.13 -44.52 -29.61
N ASN A 37 19.14 -43.99 -30.28
CA ASN A 37 20.30 -43.36 -29.64
C ASN A 37 20.17 -41.83 -29.47
N THR A 38 19.11 -41.21 -29.97
CA THR A 38 18.71 -39.88 -29.48
C THR A 38 18.23 -40.06 -28.05
N PRO A 39 18.94 -39.52 -27.04
CA PRO A 39 18.40 -39.49 -25.70
C PRO A 39 17.09 -38.71 -25.78
N ASP A 40 16.02 -39.24 -25.22
CA ASP A 40 14.89 -38.40 -24.84
C ASP A 40 15.48 -37.34 -23.90
N GLU A 41 15.74 -36.14 -24.43
CA GLU A 41 15.69 -34.94 -23.60
C GLU A 41 14.25 -34.83 -23.14
N VAL A 42 13.93 -35.59 -22.10
CA VAL A 42 12.87 -35.21 -21.17
C VAL A 42 13.33 -33.86 -20.68
N LYS A 43 12.82 -32.80 -21.32
CA LYS A 43 12.70 -31.49 -20.71
C LYS A 43 11.84 -31.70 -19.49
N ILE A 44 12.47 -32.10 -18.40
CA ILE A 44 11.99 -31.78 -17.07
C ILE A 44 12.01 -30.26 -17.11
N GLU A 45 10.88 -29.66 -17.48
CA GLU A 45 10.57 -28.31 -17.00
C GLU A 45 10.75 -28.41 -15.50
N LYS A 46 11.91 -27.96 -15.01
CA LYS A 46 12.06 -27.62 -13.61
C LYS A 46 10.84 -26.78 -13.32
N ALA A 47 9.93 -27.30 -12.49
CA ALA A 47 8.80 -26.53 -11.99
C ALA A 47 9.40 -25.20 -11.56
N SER A 48 9.15 -24.15 -12.35
CA SER A 48 9.71 -22.83 -12.12
C SER A 48 9.26 -22.48 -10.71
N SER A 49 10.17 -22.51 -9.74
CA SER A 49 9.85 -22.13 -8.37
C SER A 49 9.34 -20.71 -8.50
N LYS A 50 8.04 -20.52 -8.35
CA LYS A 50 7.42 -19.19 -8.46
C LYS A 50 8.23 -18.27 -7.56
N ASP A 51 8.73 -17.19 -8.15
CA ASP A 51 9.52 -16.18 -7.44
C ASP A 51 8.79 -15.84 -6.13
N PRO A 52 9.42 -15.99 -4.94
CA PRO A 52 8.74 -15.84 -3.65
C PRO A 52 7.90 -14.57 -3.53
N ILE A 53 8.35 -13.48 -4.16
CA ILE A 53 7.62 -12.20 -4.21
C ILE A 53 6.21 -12.33 -4.81
N THR A 54 6.01 -13.28 -5.73
CA THR A 54 4.71 -13.56 -6.39
C THR A 54 3.75 -14.37 -5.52
N LEU A 55 4.22 -14.88 -4.38
CA LEU A 55 3.39 -15.61 -3.40
C LEU A 55 2.74 -14.69 -2.38
N LEU A 56 3.18 -13.43 -2.30
CA LEU A 56 2.57 -12.43 -1.42
C LEU A 56 1.14 -12.13 -1.89
N ASN A 57 0.18 -12.15 -0.96
CA ASN A 57 -1.25 -11.94 -1.25
C ASN A 57 -1.58 -10.52 -1.74
N TYR A 58 -0.66 -9.57 -1.58
CA TYR A 58 -0.75 -8.19 -2.08
C TYR A 58 0.24 -7.90 -3.22
N TYR A 59 0.81 -8.93 -3.85
CA TYR A 59 1.55 -8.78 -5.09
C TYR A 59 0.61 -8.42 -6.24
N LEU A 60 0.90 -7.32 -6.95
CA LEU A 60 0.13 -6.88 -8.10
C LEU A 60 0.88 -7.19 -9.40
N PRO A 61 0.41 -8.12 -10.26
CA PRO A 61 1.09 -8.45 -11.50
C PRO A 61 1.34 -7.26 -12.42
N SER A 62 0.48 -6.23 -12.37
CA SER A 62 0.62 -4.96 -13.10
C SER A 62 1.87 -4.17 -12.70
N ASN A 63 2.36 -4.33 -11.46
CA ASN A 63 3.54 -3.65 -10.93
C ASN A 63 4.84 -4.48 -11.06
N LYS A 64 4.82 -5.63 -11.75
CA LYS A 64 5.97 -6.55 -11.84
C LYS A 64 7.31 -5.86 -12.12
N GLU A 65 7.36 -5.01 -13.15
CA GLU A 65 8.61 -4.33 -13.51
C GLU A 65 9.01 -3.26 -12.50
N ARG A 66 8.05 -2.62 -11.82
CA ARG A 66 8.32 -1.67 -10.72
C ARG A 66 8.98 -2.39 -9.55
N TYR A 67 8.44 -3.54 -9.11
CA TYR A 67 9.05 -4.36 -8.05
C TYR A 67 10.48 -4.76 -8.40
N LYS A 68 10.71 -5.26 -9.63
CA LYS A 68 12.04 -5.66 -10.09
C LYS A 68 13.03 -4.48 -10.09
N ASN A 69 12.60 -3.33 -10.60
CA ASN A 69 13.44 -2.13 -10.64
C ASN A 69 13.74 -1.59 -9.24
N TYR A 70 12.76 -1.60 -8.35
CA TYR A 70 12.91 -1.15 -6.96
C TYR A 70 13.84 -2.09 -6.18
N LYS A 71 13.64 -3.41 -6.29
CA LYS A 71 14.53 -4.43 -5.68
C LYS A 71 15.98 -4.30 -6.14
N LYS A 72 16.21 -3.99 -7.43
CA LYS A 72 17.56 -3.75 -7.94
C LYS A 72 18.24 -2.52 -7.31
N LYS A 73 17.47 -1.47 -7.00
CA LYS A 73 17.97 -0.25 -6.36
C LYS A 73 18.10 -0.40 -4.83
N HIS A 74 17.35 -1.32 -4.23
CA HIS A 74 17.27 -1.54 -2.79
C HIS A 74 17.49 -3.02 -2.46
N PRO A 75 18.71 -3.55 -2.67
CA PRO A 75 19.00 -4.99 -2.50
C PRO A 75 18.86 -5.48 -1.05
N ASP A 76 18.86 -4.57 -0.07
CA ASP A 76 18.78 -4.89 1.36
C ASP A 76 17.34 -5.01 1.88
N LEU A 77 16.33 -4.62 1.08
CA LEU A 77 14.92 -4.71 1.47
C LEU A 77 14.38 -6.14 1.28
N SER A 78 13.49 -6.54 2.18
CA SER A 78 12.73 -7.79 2.07
C SER A 78 11.77 -7.75 0.87
N ASP A 79 11.36 -8.92 0.36
CA ASP A 79 10.36 -8.98 -0.71
C ASP A 79 9.03 -8.36 -0.28
N GLU A 80 8.65 -8.53 1.00
CA GLU A 80 7.50 -7.90 1.62
C GLU A 80 7.57 -6.38 1.54
N ASP A 81 8.72 -5.78 1.89
CA ASP A 81 8.92 -4.34 1.87
C ASP A 81 8.97 -3.80 0.45
N ILE A 82 9.64 -4.51 -0.48
CA ILE A 82 9.65 -4.13 -1.89
C ILE A 82 8.22 -4.03 -2.44
N VAL A 83 7.39 -5.05 -2.23
CA VAL A 83 6.00 -5.03 -2.73
C VAL A 83 5.19 -3.96 -2.02
N THR A 84 5.34 -3.84 -0.69
CA THR A 84 4.62 -2.83 0.11
C THR A 84 4.94 -1.41 -0.36
N TYR A 85 6.23 -1.06 -0.45
CA TYR A 85 6.67 0.30 -0.77
C TYR A 85 6.34 0.70 -2.21
N VAL A 86 6.44 -0.22 -3.17
CA VAL A 86 5.99 0.04 -4.54
C VAL A 86 4.46 0.17 -4.61
N ASN A 87 3.70 -0.62 -3.85
CA ASN A 87 2.24 -0.45 -3.76
C ASN A 87 1.83 0.87 -3.06
N MET A 88 2.71 1.42 -2.22
CA MET A 88 2.59 2.78 -1.66
C MET A 88 3.05 3.88 -2.63
N SER A 89 3.61 3.52 -3.79
CA SER A 89 4.21 4.43 -4.78
C SER A 89 5.51 5.12 -4.34
N LEU A 90 6.25 4.56 -3.37
CA LEU A 90 7.54 5.09 -2.91
C LEU A 90 8.69 4.95 -3.94
N ASP A 91 8.44 4.32 -5.09
CA ASP A 91 9.31 4.35 -6.26
C ASP A 91 9.15 5.63 -7.11
N HIS A 92 8.24 6.53 -6.73
CA HIS A 92 8.04 7.87 -7.27
C HIS A 92 8.30 8.93 -6.19
N ASN A 93 8.75 10.13 -6.57
CA ASN A 93 8.82 11.22 -5.59
C ASN A 93 7.41 11.61 -5.15
N PHE A 94 7.30 12.14 -3.93
CA PHE A 94 6.04 12.63 -3.42
C PHE A 94 5.42 13.68 -4.36
N TYR A 95 4.10 13.56 -4.56
CA TYR A 95 3.30 14.39 -5.46
C TYR A 95 3.59 14.26 -6.97
N GLU A 96 4.46 13.35 -7.42
CA GLU A 96 4.68 13.10 -8.86
C GLU A 96 3.67 12.11 -9.46
N HIS A 97 3.22 11.13 -8.67
CA HIS A 97 2.26 10.11 -9.10
C HIS A 97 0.96 10.23 -8.30
N ILE A 98 -0.05 10.88 -8.88
CA ILE A 98 -1.31 11.16 -8.20
C ILE A 98 -2.39 10.16 -8.59
N ILE A 99 -2.98 9.54 -7.58
CA ILE A 99 -4.12 8.63 -7.66
C ILE A 99 -5.33 9.36 -7.08
N ILE A 100 -6.39 9.51 -7.89
CA ILE A 100 -7.62 10.17 -7.44
C ILE A 100 -8.48 9.17 -6.67
N GLN A 101 -8.92 9.56 -5.48
CA GLN A 101 -9.85 8.80 -4.65
C GLN A 101 -11.29 9.24 -4.94
N PRO A 102 -12.11 8.39 -5.57
CA PRO A 102 -13.47 8.76 -5.98
C PRO A 102 -14.51 8.62 -4.87
N ASN A 103 -14.16 8.01 -3.73
CA ASN A 103 -15.09 7.71 -2.66
C ASN A 103 -14.55 8.08 -1.28
N SER A 104 -15.47 8.22 -0.34
CA SER A 104 -15.22 8.47 1.08
C SER A 104 -15.75 7.31 1.90
N LYS A 105 -14.99 6.23 1.91
CA LYS A 105 -15.21 5.13 2.86
C LYS A 105 -14.31 5.36 4.07
N LEU A 106 -14.64 4.69 5.18
CA LEU A 106 -13.85 4.73 6.39
C LEU A 106 -12.37 4.36 6.16
N ASN A 107 -12.10 3.46 5.21
CA ASN A 107 -10.75 3.05 4.82
C ASN A 107 -10.13 3.89 3.69
N THR A 108 -10.73 4.99 3.24
CA THR A 108 -10.12 5.85 2.20
C THR A 108 -8.78 6.37 2.69
N ILE A 109 -7.71 6.13 1.92
CA ILE A 109 -6.39 6.71 2.18
C ILE A 109 -6.26 8.03 1.41
N VAL A 110 -5.76 9.06 2.08
CA VAL A 110 -5.40 10.35 1.49
C VAL A 110 -4.01 10.69 2.01
N ASN A 111 -3.07 10.94 1.10
CA ASN A 111 -1.67 11.22 1.41
C ASN A 111 -1.01 11.89 0.20
N LYS A 112 0.32 11.95 0.12
CA LYS A 112 1.03 12.61 -0.99
C LYS A 112 0.89 11.97 -2.38
N TYR A 113 0.36 10.75 -2.46
CA TYR A 113 0.02 10.06 -3.71
C TYR A 113 -1.49 10.01 -3.94
N TYR A 114 -2.28 9.84 -2.89
CA TYR A 114 -3.74 9.74 -2.97
C TYR A 114 -4.42 11.08 -2.70
N ARG A 115 -5.15 11.60 -3.69
CA ARG A 115 -5.81 12.90 -3.64
C ARG A 115 -7.33 12.74 -3.73
N LEU A 116 -8.06 13.48 -2.92
CA LEU A 116 -9.51 13.63 -3.05
C LEU A 116 -9.88 14.48 -4.25
N ASP A 117 -11.12 14.32 -4.74
CA ASP A 117 -11.70 15.30 -5.65
C ASP A 117 -11.67 16.72 -5.02
N ASN A 118 -11.43 17.74 -5.83
CA ASN A 118 -11.34 19.12 -5.35
C ASN A 118 -12.62 19.61 -4.67
N ASN A 119 -13.77 19.08 -5.10
CA ASN A 119 -15.09 19.45 -4.60
C ASN A 119 -15.59 18.47 -3.53
N PHE A 120 -14.76 17.54 -3.07
CA PHE A 120 -15.14 16.61 -2.03
C PHE A 120 -15.52 17.34 -0.74
N VAL A 121 -16.72 17.04 -0.22
CA VAL A 121 -17.24 17.52 1.05
C VAL A 121 -18.08 16.40 1.67
N PRO A 122 -17.80 15.98 2.93
CA PRO A 122 -18.68 15.05 3.64
C PRO A 122 -20.06 15.69 3.86
N ASP A 123 -21.12 14.91 3.68
CA ASP A 123 -22.52 15.36 3.82
C ASP A 123 -23.08 15.20 5.25
N ASP A 124 -22.28 14.67 6.18
CA ASP A 124 -22.69 14.24 7.51
C ASP A 124 -21.96 14.96 8.66
N LEU A 125 -21.35 16.13 8.39
CA LEU A 125 -20.54 16.85 9.37
C LEU A 125 -21.34 17.31 10.59
N VAL A 126 -20.81 17.01 11.79
CA VAL A 126 -21.36 17.43 13.09
C VAL A 126 -20.31 18.15 13.94
N TYR A 127 -20.73 19.04 14.83
CA TYR A 127 -19.83 19.69 15.80
C TYR A 127 -19.31 18.65 16.81
N ILE A 128 -18.01 18.42 16.82
CA ILE A 128 -17.41 17.33 17.61
C ILE A 128 -17.16 17.70 19.08
N ASN A 129 -16.96 19.00 19.33
CA ASN A 129 -16.69 19.59 20.64
C ASN A 129 -17.95 20.22 21.27
N ASP A 130 -19.15 19.88 20.80
CA ASP A 130 -20.43 20.42 21.28
C ASP A 130 -20.68 20.21 22.78
N GLY A 131 -20.10 19.16 23.37
CA GLY A 131 -20.12 18.87 24.81
C GLY A 131 -19.31 19.83 25.69
N TYR A 132 -18.61 20.82 25.12
CA TYR A 132 -17.87 21.86 25.85
C TYR A 132 -18.68 23.16 25.88
N THR A 133 -19.57 23.29 26.87
CA THR A 133 -20.51 24.43 27.00
C THR A 133 -20.05 25.49 28.00
N ASN A 134 -19.11 25.17 28.89
CA ASN A 134 -18.57 26.11 29.86
C ASN A 134 -17.51 27.00 29.20
N SER A 135 -17.71 28.32 29.20
CA SER A 135 -16.79 29.29 28.59
C SER A 135 -15.42 29.38 29.26
N SER A 136 -15.28 28.89 30.49
CA SER A 136 -14.00 28.80 31.19
C SER A 136 -13.16 27.59 30.78
N ASP A 137 -13.74 26.62 30.08
CA ASP A 137 -13.01 25.44 29.59
C ASP A 137 -12.13 25.82 28.39
N PRO A 138 -10.83 25.45 28.36
CA PRO A 138 -9.96 25.72 27.22
C PRO A 138 -10.50 25.17 25.89
N ALA A 139 -11.30 24.10 25.91
CA ALA A 139 -11.94 23.51 24.75
C ALA A 139 -13.08 24.36 24.16
N TYR A 140 -13.69 25.27 24.93
CA TYR A 140 -14.88 26.04 24.51
C TYR A 140 -14.64 26.87 23.25
N LYS A 141 -13.43 27.46 23.12
CA LYS A 141 -13.06 28.23 21.93
C LYS A 141 -13.03 27.37 20.66
N TYR A 142 -12.84 26.06 20.80
CA TYR A 142 -12.81 25.06 19.74
C TYR A 142 -14.15 24.33 19.50
N ARG A 143 -15.24 24.73 20.18
CA ARG A 143 -16.55 24.03 20.09
C ARG A 143 -17.16 23.93 18.69
N LYS A 144 -16.70 24.76 17.75
CA LYS A 144 -17.21 24.85 16.37
C LYS A 144 -16.48 23.95 15.37
N HIS A 145 -15.45 23.20 15.78
CA HIS A 145 -14.85 22.21 14.89
C HIS A 145 -15.81 21.08 14.60
N GLN A 146 -15.77 20.59 13.36
CA GLN A 146 -16.66 19.55 12.86
C GLN A 146 -15.88 18.30 12.50
N MET A 147 -16.52 17.14 12.53
CA MET A 147 -16.03 15.87 11.99
C MET A 147 -17.22 15.11 11.38
N SER A 148 -16.97 14.05 10.62
CA SER A 148 -18.03 13.15 10.16
C SER A 148 -18.82 12.60 11.34
N ARG A 149 -20.13 12.39 11.17
CA ARG A 149 -21.03 11.84 12.20
C ARG A 149 -20.56 10.46 12.65
N GLU A 150 -19.95 9.67 11.77
CA GLU A 150 -19.43 8.33 12.07
C GLU A 150 -18.38 8.32 13.19
N VAL A 151 -17.70 9.45 13.42
CA VAL A 151 -16.67 9.62 14.45
C VAL A 151 -17.27 9.92 15.83
N TYR A 152 -18.48 10.48 15.87
CA TYR A 152 -18.98 11.21 17.05
C TYR A 152 -19.07 10.33 18.30
N ASP A 153 -19.77 9.20 18.22
CA ASP A 153 -20.07 8.40 19.41
C ASP A 153 -18.78 7.83 20.04
N ASP A 154 -17.82 7.44 19.20
CA ASP A 154 -16.50 6.94 19.64
C ASP A 154 -15.61 8.05 20.19
N PHE A 155 -15.64 9.24 19.60
CA PHE A 155 -14.97 10.42 20.16
C PHE A 155 -15.54 10.81 21.53
N VAL A 156 -16.87 10.80 21.68
CA VAL A 156 -17.51 11.08 22.97
C VAL A 156 -17.12 10.06 24.02
N ALA A 157 -17.06 8.78 23.66
CA ALA A 157 -16.62 7.72 24.55
C ALA A 157 -15.14 7.88 24.97
N LEU A 158 -14.25 8.20 24.03
CA LEU A 158 -12.85 8.52 24.32
C LEU A 158 -12.72 9.74 25.25
N ARG A 159 -13.46 10.81 24.97
CA ARG A 159 -13.51 12.02 25.81
C ARG A 159 -13.96 11.72 27.23
N ASN A 160 -14.99 10.90 27.39
CA ASN A 160 -15.44 10.48 28.71
C ASN A 160 -14.37 9.66 29.43
N LYS A 161 -13.63 8.81 28.70
CA LYS A 161 -12.52 8.04 29.27
C LYS A 161 -11.36 8.93 29.74
N CYS A 162 -11.03 9.97 28.98
CA CYS A 162 -10.06 10.99 29.40
C CYS A 162 -10.55 11.74 30.65
N ARG A 163 -11.83 12.10 30.73
CA ARG A 163 -12.42 12.77 31.89
C ARG A 163 -12.40 11.91 33.16
N GLU A 164 -12.61 10.60 33.05
CA GLU A 164 -12.43 9.67 34.19
C GLU A 164 -11.00 9.69 34.75
N LYS A 165 -10.01 10.01 33.92
CA LYS A 165 -8.61 10.23 34.30
C LYS A 165 -8.30 11.67 34.74
N GLY A 166 -9.28 12.57 34.72
CA GLY A 166 -9.09 13.98 35.02
C GLY A 166 -8.45 14.78 33.88
N ILE A 167 -8.47 14.27 32.64
CA ILE A 167 -7.88 14.90 31.47
C ILE A 167 -8.98 15.52 30.59
N SER A 168 -8.85 16.79 30.24
CA SER A 168 -9.65 17.45 29.21
C SER A 168 -9.09 17.10 27.83
N PHE A 169 -9.91 16.50 26.96
CA PHE A 169 -9.53 16.06 25.61
C PHE A 169 -10.45 16.68 24.56
N TYR A 170 -9.89 17.44 23.63
CA TYR A 170 -10.68 18.16 22.64
C TYR A 170 -9.96 18.30 21.30
N VAL A 171 -10.76 18.45 20.24
CA VAL A 171 -10.27 18.71 18.88
C VAL A 171 -9.89 20.19 18.74
N VAL A 172 -8.68 20.49 18.29
CA VAL A 172 -8.25 21.87 17.94
C VAL A 172 -8.38 22.16 16.44
N SER A 173 -8.46 21.12 15.61
CA SER A 173 -8.68 21.23 14.18
C SER A 173 -9.33 19.95 13.64
N GLY A 174 -10.61 20.02 13.29
CA GLY A 174 -11.37 18.93 12.67
C GLY A 174 -11.38 19.02 11.13
N TYR A 175 -12.56 18.90 10.52
CA TYR A 175 -12.79 19.03 9.10
C TYR A 175 -12.22 20.34 8.53
N ARG A 176 -11.56 20.22 7.38
CA ARG A 176 -11.01 21.34 6.63
C ARG A 176 -11.27 21.14 5.14
N SER A 177 -12.00 22.06 4.52
CA SER A 177 -12.29 22.00 3.09
C SER A 177 -11.03 22.23 2.24
N THR A 178 -11.04 21.75 1.00
CA THR A 178 -9.93 21.94 0.05
C THR A 178 -9.50 23.41 -0.10
N PRO A 179 -10.42 24.40 -0.24
CA PRO A 179 -10.02 25.81 -0.31
C PRO A 179 -9.41 26.35 0.99
N ALA A 180 -9.82 25.83 2.15
CA ALA A 180 -9.19 26.19 3.42
C ALA A 180 -7.79 25.59 3.53
N GLN A 181 -7.61 24.33 3.11
CA GLN A 181 -6.29 23.70 3.04
C GLN A 181 -5.33 24.46 2.12
N GLU A 182 -5.81 24.95 0.97
CA GLU A 182 -5.01 25.78 0.07
C GLU A 182 -4.50 27.07 0.72
N LYS A 183 -5.36 27.76 1.48
CA LYS A 183 -4.94 28.95 2.22
C LYS A 183 -3.87 28.61 3.25
N SER A 184 -4.05 27.53 4.02
CA SER A 184 -3.08 27.06 5.02
C SER A 184 -1.75 26.66 4.37
N TYR A 185 -1.79 25.87 3.30
CA TYR A 185 -0.58 25.43 2.60
C TYR A 185 0.18 26.60 1.99
N ARG A 186 -0.52 27.53 1.32
CA ARG A 186 0.11 28.74 0.76
C ARG A 186 0.75 29.60 1.84
N HIS A 187 0.12 29.74 3.00
CA HIS A 187 0.70 30.45 4.14
C HIS A 187 2.01 29.79 4.61
N MET A 188 2.00 28.46 4.82
CA MET A 188 3.19 27.71 5.22
C MET A 188 4.32 27.82 4.19
N ALA A 189 4.02 27.60 2.91
CA ALA A 189 5.00 27.65 1.84
C ALA A 189 5.64 29.03 1.67
N ASN A 190 4.86 30.11 1.87
CA ASN A 190 5.36 31.48 1.82
C ASN A 190 6.16 31.87 3.07
N THR A 191 5.84 31.30 4.23
CA THR A 191 6.48 31.65 5.51
C THR A 191 7.81 30.92 5.69
N PHE A 192 7.89 29.66 5.25
CA PHE A 192 9.06 28.79 5.42
C PHE A 192 9.70 28.45 4.08
N SER A 193 9.16 27.46 3.39
CA SER A 193 9.47 27.07 2.01
C SER A 193 8.48 25.99 1.58
N VAL A 194 8.46 25.63 0.29
CA VAL A 194 7.67 24.48 -0.18
C VAL A 194 8.13 23.18 0.49
N GLU A 195 9.45 22.98 0.64
CA GLU A 195 10.01 21.78 1.24
C GLU A 195 9.65 21.65 2.72
N GLU A 196 9.74 22.74 3.49
CA GLU A 196 9.34 22.74 4.91
C GLU A 196 7.83 22.61 5.07
N ALA A 197 7.04 23.25 4.21
CA ALA A 197 5.59 23.11 4.23
C ALA A 197 5.17 21.67 3.95
N ASP A 198 5.79 21.00 2.97
CA ASP A 198 5.46 19.63 2.60
C ASP A 198 5.75 18.62 3.74
N LYS A 199 6.59 18.94 4.74
CA LYS A 199 6.86 18.03 5.88
C LYS A 199 5.66 17.86 6.83
N THR A 200 4.83 18.88 7.00
CA THR A 200 3.76 18.92 8.02
C THR A 200 2.42 19.42 7.48
N CYS A 201 2.39 20.00 6.28
CA CYS A 201 1.19 20.57 5.70
C CYS A 201 0.91 19.92 4.35
N SER A 202 -0.18 19.17 4.28
CA SER A 202 -0.65 18.56 3.04
C SER A 202 -1.01 19.60 1.97
N ARG A 203 -0.69 19.30 0.71
CA ARG A 203 -1.20 20.08 -0.43
C ARG A 203 -2.74 19.97 -0.54
N PRO A 204 -3.42 20.91 -1.21
CA PRO A 204 -4.88 20.85 -1.39
C PRO A 204 -5.34 19.55 -2.02
N GLY A 205 -6.37 18.93 -1.44
CA GLY A 205 -6.87 17.61 -1.83
C GLY A 205 -6.09 16.42 -1.26
N HIS A 206 -4.95 16.64 -0.61
CA HIS A 206 -4.12 15.60 0.00
C HIS A 206 -4.24 15.55 1.54
N SER A 207 -5.21 16.27 2.12
CA SER A 207 -5.40 16.32 3.57
C SER A 207 -6.45 15.33 4.04
N GLU A 208 -6.13 14.50 5.04
CA GLU A 208 -7.13 13.64 5.70
C GLU A 208 -8.18 14.45 6.47
N HIS A 209 -7.89 15.70 6.88
CA HIS A 209 -8.91 16.58 7.47
C HIS A 209 -10.09 16.80 6.52
N THR A 210 -9.87 16.77 5.20
CA THR A 210 -10.93 16.96 4.22
C THR A 210 -11.91 15.79 4.19
N LEU A 211 -11.52 14.59 4.67
CA LEU A 211 -12.44 13.46 4.87
C LEU A 211 -13.42 13.68 6.04
N GLY A 212 -13.12 14.60 6.96
CA GLY A 212 -13.83 14.68 8.24
C GLY A 212 -13.52 13.51 9.19
N LEU A 213 -12.55 12.66 8.84
CA LEU A 213 -12.11 11.48 9.61
C LEU A 213 -10.78 11.69 10.33
N ALA A 214 -10.14 12.84 10.15
CA ALA A 214 -8.91 13.19 10.87
C ALA A 214 -9.09 14.47 11.68
N CYS A 215 -8.35 14.55 12.79
CA CYS A 215 -8.34 15.72 13.66
C CYS A 215 -7.00 15.91 14.35
N ASP A 216 -6.67 17.18 14.61
CA ASP A 216 -5.61 17.55 15.53
C ASP A 216 -6.24 17.77 16.90
N VAL A 217 -5.62 17.25 17.95
CA VAL A 217 -6.17 17.25 19.31
C VAL A 217 -5.21 17.87 20.33
N ALA A 218 -5.75 18.26 21.47
CA ALA A 218 -4.99 18.74 22.61
C ALA A 218 -5.49 18.10 23.91
N LEU A 219 -4.63 18.10 24.93
CA LEU A 219 -4.93 17.64 26.28
C LEU A 219 -4.72 18.79 27.28
N ASP A 220 -5.73 19.05 28.10
CA ASP A 220 -5.71 20.11 29.11
C ASP A 220 -5.27 21.46 28.56
N THR A 221 -4.17 22.02 29.07
CA THR A 221 -3.58 23.28 28.62
C THR A 221 -2.39 23.08 27.69
N TYR A 222 -2.01 21.83 27.41
CA TYR A 222 -0.90 21.54 26.50
C TYR A 222 -1.34 21.85 25.07
N SER A 223 -0.57 22.67 24.36
CA SER A 223 -0.82 22.90 22.94
C SER A 223 -0.68 21.58 22.18
N PHE A 224 -1.31 21.48 21.01
CA PHE A 224 -1.28 20.25 20.23
C PHE A 224 0.16 19.88 19.84
N GLU A 225 1.02 20.87 19.53
CA GLU A 225 2.44 20.66 19.20
C GLU A 225 3.24 20.07 20.38
N ASN A 226 2.79 20.33 21.61
CA ASN A 226 3.43 19.88 22.84
C ASN A 226 2.66 18.74 23.54
N ILE A 227 1.66 18.16 22.87
CA ILE A 227 0.79 17.14 23.47
C ILE A 227 1.58 15.94 24.02
N VAL A 228 2.70 15.60 23.37
CA VAL A 228 3.60 14.51 23.79
C VAL A 228 4.24 14.74 25.16
N ASN A 229 4.34 15.99 25.60
CA ASN A 229 4.90 16.36 26.90
C ASN A 229 3.86 16.25 28.04
N HIS A 230 2.60 15.94 27.72
CA HIS A 230 1.57 15.68 28.72
C HIS A 230 1.93 14.40 29.51
N PRO A 231 1.90 14.40 30.86
CA PRO A 231 2.29 13.24 31.67
C PRO A 231 1.56 11.94 31.32
N GLU A 232 0.29 12.05 30.92
CA GLU A 232 -0.57 10.93 30.55
C GLU A 232 -0.58 10.64 29.03
N TYR A 233 0.29 11.28 28.22
CA TYR A 233 0.25 11.12 26.75
C TYR A 233 0.42 9.66 26.34
N LYS A 234 1.35 8.93 26.97
CA LYS A 234 1.57 7.51 26.66
C LYS A 234 0.29 6.69 26.86
N TRP A 235 -0.37 6.87 28.00
CA TRP A 235 -1.65 6.21 28.29
C TRP A 235 -2.72 6.62 27.27
N PHE A 236 -2.81 7.92 26.94
CA PHE A 236 -3.75 8.42 25.96
C PHE A 236 -3.55 7.78 24.59
N ALA A 237 -2.30 7.73 24.10
CA ALA A 237 -1.94 7.14 22.81
C ALA A 237 -2.25 5.63 22.76
N GLU A 238 -2.06 4.92 23.87
CA GLU A 238 -2.36 3.48 23.98
C GLU A 238 -3.86 3.18 23.89
N ILE A 239 -4.73 4.04 24.43
CA ILE A 239 -6.19 3.78 24.41
C ILE A 239 -6.88 4.19 23.11
N LEU A 240 -6.24 5.01 22.25
CA LEU A 240 -6.85 5.52 21.01
C LEU A 240 -7.49 4.42 20.15
N VAL A 241 -6.79 3.28 20.05
CA VAL A 241 -7.17 2.15 19.22
C VAL A 241 -8.51 1.54 19.64
N ASP A 242 -8.84 1.55 20.93
CA ASP A 242 -10.10 1.03 21.46
C ASP A 242 -11.31 1.89 21.06
N TYR A 243 -11.04 3.13 20.66
CA TYR A 243 -12.03 4.10 20.19
C TYR A 243 -11.90 4.38 18.68
N GLY A 244 -11.18 3.52 17.94
CA GLY A 244 -11.10 3.61 16.49
C GLY A 244 -10.13 4.65 15.95
N PHE A 245 -9.29 5.24 16.80
CA PHE A 245 -8.28 6.22 16.40
C PHE A 245 -6.88 5.60 16.36
N ILE A 246 -6.04 6.15 15.50
CA ILE A 246 -4.59 5.92 15.48
C ILE A 246 -3.86 7.26 15.46
N VAL A 247 -2.64 7.30 15.97
CA VAL A 247 -1.68 8.36 15.63
C VAL A 247 -1.26 8.13 14.18
N ARG A 248 -1.66 9.03 13.27
CA ARG A 248 -1.55 8.81 11.83
C ARG A 248 -0.12 8.86 11.32
N TYR A 249 0.71 9.72 11.91
CA TYR A 249 2.10 9.96 11.54
C TYR A 249 2.99 9.66 12.75
N PRO A 250 3.38 8.39 12.96
CA PRO A 250 4.22 7.97 14.08
C PRO A 250 5.70 8.35 13.88
N GLU A 251 6.45 8.36 14.98
CA GLU A 251 7.87 8.70 15.00
C GLU A 251 8.72 7.74 14.15
N GLY A 252 9.66 8.29 13.37
CA GLY A 252 10.60 7.52 12.55
C GLY A 252 10.00 6.88 11.30
N LYS A 253 8.79 7.28 10.90
CA LYS A 253 8.06 6.75 9.73
C LYS A 253 7.90 7.77 8.61
N ASP A 254 8.64 8.87 8.66
CA ASP A 254 8.58 10.01 7.76
C ASP A 254 8.88 9.62 6.31
N SER A 255 9.80 8.68 6.10
CA SER A 255 10.14 8.15 4.77
C SER A 255 9.02 7.32 4.15
N LEU A 256 8.05 6.86 4.96
CA LEU A 256 6.94 6.01 4.52
C LEU A 256 5.66 6.83 4.32
N THR A 257 5.32 7.67 5.30
CA THR A 257 4.09 8.49 5.26
C THR A 257 4.29 9.79 4.46
N GLY A 258 5.54 10.26 4.38
CA GLY A 258 5.90 11.56 3.85
C GLY A 258 5.70 12.71 4.82
N TYR A 259 5.22 12.49 6.04
CA TYR A 259 4.99 13.52 7.04
C TYR A 259 5.86 13.31 8.26
N SER A 260 6.27 14.42 8.87
CA SER A 260 6.96 14.41 10.15
C SER A 260 6.15 13.71 11.23
N TYR A 261 6.78 13.32 12.34
CA TYR A 261 6.05 12.87 13.53
C TYR A 261 5.03 13.94 14.00
N GLU A 262 3.75 13.56 14.06
CA GLU A 262 2.65 14.42 14.52
C GLU A 262 1.86 13.72 15.63
N PRO A 263 2.30 13.81 16.91
CA PRO A 263 1.64 13.14 18.04
C PRO A 263 0.18 13.54 18.27
N TRP A 264 -0.23 14.69 17.73
CA TRP A 264 -1.58 15.24 17.85
C TRP A 264 -2.53 14.80 16.73
N HIS A 265 -2.00 14.33 15.60
CA HIS A 265 -2.81 14.08 14.41
C HIS A 265 -3.41 12.68 14.46
N LEU A 266 -4.70 12.63 14.74
CA LEU A 266 -5.45 11.40 14.85
C LEU A 266 -6.22 11.11 13.56
N ARG A 267 -6.16 9.85 13.12
CA ARG A 267 -7.01 9.32 12.05
C ARG A 267 -8.00 8.32 12.63
N TYR A 268 -9.29 8.55 12.38
CA TYR A 268 -10.36 7.62 12.68
C TYR A 268 -10.51 6.58 11.56
N LEU A 269 -10.51 5.31 11.95
CA LEU A 269 -10.67 4.15 11.07
C LEU A 269 -11.82 3.24 11.54
N GLY A 270 -12.53 3.62 12.60
CA GLY A 270 -13.40 2.72 13.35
C GLY A 270 -12.62 1.66 14.11
N LYS A 271 -13.25 1.09 15.14
CA LYS A 271 -12.58 0.20 16.11
C LYS A 271 -11.92 -1.01 15.47
N ASP A 272 -12.59 -1.68 14.53
CA ASP A 272 -12.09 -2.92 13.96
C ASP A 272 -10.84 -2.71 13.09
N LEU A 273 -10.85 -1.69 12.23
CA LEU A 273 -9.71 -1.40 11.36
C LEU A 273 -8.57 -0.77 12.15
N ALA A 274 -8.85 0.15 13.08
CA ALA A 274 -7.82 0.71 13.96
C ALA A 274 -7.07 -0.39 14.72
N LYS A 275 -7.78 -1.37 15.29
CA LYS A 275 -7.16 -2.53 15.97
C LYS A 275 -6.29 -3.37 15.04
N LYS A 276 -6.74 -3.62 13.81
CA LYS A 276 -5.94 -4.37 12.82
C LYS A 276 -4.67 -3.62 12.42
N VAL A 277 -4.76 -2.30 12.21
CA VAL A 277 -3.61 -1.45 11.89
C VAL A 277 -2.64 -1.44 13.07
N TYR A 278 -3.12 -1.16 14.28
CA TYR A 278 -2.31 -1.16 15.50
C TYR A 278 -1.58 -2.50 15.72
N ASN A 279 -2.31 -3.62 15.66
CA ASN A 279 -1.73 -4.95 15.88
C ASN A 279 -0.73 -5.38 14.80
N SER A 280 -0.77 -4.76 13.61
CA SER A 280 0.17 -5.05 12.54
C SER A 280 1.54 -4.40 12.73
N ASN A 281 1.66 -3.40 13.63
CA ASN A 281 2.84 -2.53 13.78
C ASN A 281 3.24 -1.78 12.49
N LEU A 282 2.31 -1.65 11.54
CA LEU A 282 2.48 -0.89 10.31
C LEU A 282 1.88 0.51 10.46
N THR A 283 2.40 1.45 9.68
CA THR A 283 1.66 2.69 9.38
C THR A 283 0.36 2.37 8.65
N TYR A 284 -0.57 3.33 8.62
CA TYR A 284 -1.79 3.15 7.84
C TYR A 284 -1.50 3.01 6.35
N ASP A 285 -0.49 3.70 5.81
CA ASP A 285 -0.08 3.59 4.40
C ASP A 285 0.43 2.18 4.06
N GLU A 286 1.32 1.63 4.89
CA GLU A 286 1.81 0.25 4.75
C GLU A 286 0.67 -0.76 4.86
N TYR A 287 -0.20 -0.61 5.87
CA TYR A 287 -1.35 -1.50 6.07
C TYR A 287 -2.29 -1.44 4.87
N TYR A 288 -2.57 -0.23 4.35
CA TYR A 288 -3.43 -0.04 3.20
C TYR A 288 -2.85 -0.72 1.96
N ALA A 289 -1.56 -0.54 1.70
CA ALA A 289 -0.87 -1.14 0.56
C ALA A 289 -0.89 -2.68 0.55
N ARG A 290 -0.94 -3.30 1.74
CA ARG A 290 -1.01 -4.76 1.91
C ARG A 290 -2.43 -5.34 1.89
N ASN A 291 -3.46 -4.52 2.08
CA ASN A 291 -4.83 -5.03 2.32
C ASN A 291 -5.91 -4.46 1.40
N PHE A 292 -5.67 -3.30 0.78
CA PHE A 292 -6.69 -2.58 0.01
C PHE A 292 -6.29 -2.25 -1.42
N THR A 293 -5.01 -2.30 -1.77
CA THR A 293 -4.57 -2.14 -3.16
C THR A 293 -4.83 -3.43 -3.93
N GLN A 294 -5.51 -3.33 -5.08
CA GLN A 294 -5.81 -4.42 -6.01
C GLN A 294 -5.38 -4.05 -7.42
#